data_AF-A0A1E4GXW0-F1
#
_entry.id   AF-A0A1E4GXW0-F1
#
_cell.length_a   1.000
_cell.length_b   1.000
_cell.length_c   1.000
_cell.angle_alpha   90.00
_cell.angle_beta   90.00
_cell.angle_gamma   90.00
#
_symmetry.space_group_name_H-M   'P 1'
#
loop_
_entity.id
_entity.type
_entity.pdbx_description
1 polymer ?
#
loop_
_entity_poly.entity_id
_entity_poly.type
_entity_poly.pdbx_seq_one_letter_code
_entity_poly.pdbx_strand_id
1 'polypeptide(L)'
;MMLPAPPARILAVAILLAAMLCGLVIREGVARAGGEEIRLAITGYDPRSLLSGHHVRFQIRGDDPTGAACAPGSERIAVAPKRWVALRRQGEAHVVSGAADSRAEAAAMGEVVVRGSLNCMSAMDETVLPDGAVRRESVSRLASIDLGVDRIHLDQAQAQVLERRLQGREEAAARAFAVFSVDDGGKARLKGLIVEGRRYDLDWW
;
A
#
# COMPACT_ATOMS: atom_id res chain seq x y z
N MET A 1 11.17 -51.42 16.21
CA MET A 1 11.94 -50.21 15.84
C MET A 1 12.41 -49.54 17.13
N MET A 2 13.72 -49.48 17.38
CA MET A 2 14.25 -48.72 18.52
C MET A 2 14.07 -47.24 18.23
N LEU A 3 13.38 -46.51 19.11
CA LEU A 3 13.25 -45.07 18.95
C LEU A 3 14.60 -44.41 19.29
N PRO A 4 15.03 -43.38 18.54
CA PRO A 4 16.30 -42.70 18.76
C PRO A 4 16.37 -42.06 20.15
N ALA A 5 17.58 -41.86 20.67
CA ALA A 5 17.79 -41.26 21.98
C ALA A 5 17.20 -39.84 22.07
N PRO A 6 16.72 -39.38 23.24
CA PRO A 6 16.16 -38.04 23.43
C PRO A 6 16.97 -36.88 22.81
N PRO A 7 18.31 -36.80 22.96
CA PRO A 7 19.08 -35.69 22.35
C PRO A 7 19.03 -35.68 20.82
N ALA A 8 19.00 -36.86 20.19
CA ALA A 8 18.92 -36.97 18.73
C ALA A 8 17.56 -36.47 18.22
N ARG A 9 16.47 -36.70 18.97
CA ARG A 9 15.14 -36.17 18.62
C ARG A 9 15.08 -34.65 18.76
N ILE A 10 15.64 -34.11 19.84
CA ILE A 10 15.71 -32.65 20.06
C ILE A 10 16.47 -31.98 18.92
N LEU A 11 17.65 -32.53 18.56
CA LEU A 11 18.45 -32.00 17.47
C LEU A 11 17.69 -32.06 16.12
N ALA A 12 17.02 -33.17 15.83
CA ALA A 12 16.22 -33.30 14.62
C ALA A 12 15.10 -32.26 14.53
N VAL A 13 14.38 -32.01 15.64
CA VAL A 13 13.33 -30.99 15.70
C VAL A 13 13.92 -29.58 15.56
N ALA A 14 15.04 -29.29 16.22
CA ALA A 14 15.70 -27.98 16.12
C ALA A 14 16.15 -27.68 14.68
N ILE A 15 16.76 -28.66 14.00
CA ILE A 15 17.16 -28.54 12.59
C ILE A 15 15.93 -28.33 11.71
N LEU A 16 14.85 -29.08 11.94
CA LEU A 16 13.61 -28.92 11.16
C LEU A 16 13.01 -27.52 11.31
N LEU A 17 12.93 -27.00 12.54
CA LEU A 17 12.42 -25.65 12.80
C LEU A 17 13.31 -24.57 12.17
N ALA A 18 14.64 -24.70 12.28
CA ALA A 18 15.58 -23.79 11.64
C ALA A 18 15.46 -23.82 10.12
N ALA A 19 15.37 -25.01 9.51
CA ALA A 19 15.19 -25.15 8.07
C ALA A 19 13.85 -24.56 7.59
N MET A 20 12.76 -24.76 8.33
CA MET A 20 11.46 -24.13 8.04
C MET A 20 11.54 -22.60 8.10
N LEU A 21 12.21 -22.05 9.10
CA LEU A 21 12.39 -20.61 9.24
C LEU A 21 13.23 -20.03 8.09
N CYS A 22 14.37 -20.65 7.77
CA CYS A 22 15.20 -20.26 6.64
C CYS A 22 14.41 -20.33 5.32
N GLY A 23 13.64 -21.39 5.11
CA GLY A 23 12.78 -21.53 3.93
C GLY A 23 11.73 -20.42 3.84
N LEU A 24 11.13 -20.02 4.97
CA LEU A 24 10.18 -18.90 5.02
C LEU A 24 10.85 -17.57 4.61
N VAL A 25 12.04 -17.28 5.15
CA VAL A 25 12.79 -16.05 4.86
C VAL A 25 13.20 -16.01 3.39
N ILE A 26 13.76 -17.09 2.85
CA ILE A 26 14.15 -17.18 1.43
C ILE A 26 12.92 -16.98 0.53
N ARG A 27 11.80 -17.66 0.82
CA ARG A 27 10.57 -17.53 0.03
C ARG A 27 10.07 -16.09 0.02
N GLU A 28 10.07 -15.42 1.17
CA GLU A 28 9.64 -14.03 1.26
C GLU A 28 10.61 -13.07 0.55
N GLY A 29 11.92 -13.31 0.63
CA GLY A 29 12.94 -12.55 -0.11
C GLY A 29 12.78 -12.68 -1.63
N VAL A 30 12.64 -13.91 -2.13
CA VAL A 30 12.41 -14.16 -3.57
C VAL A 30 11.10 -13.49 -4.04
N ALA A 31 10.02 -13.58 -3.25
CA ALA A 31 8.75 -12.96 -3.61
C ALA A 31 8.80 -11.42 -3.64
N ARG A 32 9.69 -10.79 -2.86
CA ARG A 32 9.94 -9.33 -2.91
C ARG A 32 10.88 -8.92 -4.03
N ALA A 33 11.80 -9.79 -4.42
CA ALA A 33 12.77 -9.51 -5.48
C ALA A 33 12.18 -9.71 -6.88
N GLY A 34 11.33 -10.72 -7.05
CA GLY A 34 10.79 -11.13 -8.36
C GLY A 34 9.42 -10.57 -8.73
N GLY A 35 8.75 -9.83 -7.84
CA GLY A 35 7.45 -9.24 -8.16
C GLY A 35 7.56 -7.95 -8.96
N GLU A 36 6.45 -7.55 -9.59
CA GLU A 36 6.36 -6.32 -10.35
C GLU A 36 6.41 -5.09 -9.41
N GLU A 37 7.29 -4.14 -9.71
CA GLU A 37 7.40 -2.91 -8.93
C GLU A 37 6.34 -1.89 -9.35
N ILE A 38 5.41 -1.60 -8.44
CA ILE A 38 4.46 -0.49 -8.55
C ILE A 38 4.83 0.64 -7.61
N ARG A 39 4.39 1.85 -7.97
CA ARG A 39 4.61 3.08 -7.19
C ARG A 39 3.27 3.71 -6.90
N LEU A 40 2.90 3.81 -5.63
CA LEU A 40 1.63 4.42 -5.23
C LEU A 40 1.92 5.71 -4.49
N ALA A 41 1.16 6.76 -4.81
CA ALA A 41 1.28 8.03 -4.11
C ALA A 41 0.95 7.82 -2.62
N ILE A 42 1.68 8.51 -1.74
CA ILE A 42 1.44 8.45 -0.31
C ILE A 42 1.37 9.84 0.31
N THR A 43 0.67 9.93 1.42
CA THR A 43 0.71 11.07 2.32
C THR A 43 1.23 10.65 3.68
N GLY A 44 1.98 11.54 4.32
CA GLY A 44 2.33 11.39 5.73
C GLY A 44 1.06 11.40 6.56
N TYR A 45 0.94 10.44 7.46
CA TYR A 45 -0.03 10.51 8.54
C TYR A 45 0.73 10.97 9.78
N ASP A 46 0.20 11.94 10.54
CA ASP A 46 0.75 12.36 11.84
C ASP A 46 -0.09 11.72 12.96
N PRO A 47 0.35 10.58 13.51
CA PRO A 47 -0.29 9.98 14.66
C PRO A 47 0.56 10.37 15.87
N ARG A 48 0.11 11.32 16.69
CA ARG A 48 0.74 11.78 17.95
C ARG A 48 1.06 10.63 18.95
N SER A 49 2.00 9.76 18.59
CA SER A 49 2.33 8.47 19.19
C SER A 49 3.83 8.46 19.46
N LEU A 50 4.19 9.20 20.51
CA LEU A 50 5.54 9.39 21.05
C LEU A 50 6.17 8.14 21.71
N LEU A 51 5.58 6.94 21.58
CA LEU A 51 5.94 5.79 22.43
C LEU A 51 6.20 4.44 21.73
N SER A 52 6.44 4.37 20.41
CA SER A 52 6.66 3.06 19.75
C SER A 52 7.68 3.05 18.61
N GLY A 53 8.98 3.13 18.93
CA GLY A 53 10.07 2.85 17.99
C GLY A 53 10.15 3.79 16.77
N HIS A 54 11.22 3.66 15.99
CA HIS A 54 11.45 4.51 14.81
C HIS A 54 10.76 3.91 13.59
N HIS A 55 9.53 4.37 13.35
CA HIS A 55 8.75 4.01 12.19
C HIS A 55 8.07 5.24 11.59
N VAL A 56 7.81 5.20 10.30
CA VAL A 56 7.04 6.23 9.60
C VAL A 56 5.77 5.59 9.10
N ARG A 57 4.62 6.18 9.48
CA ARG A 57 3.31 5.77 8.98
C ARG A 57 2.90 6.64 7.80
N PHE A 58 2.23 6.02 6.84
CA PHE A 58 1.76 6.69 5.64
C PHE A 58 0.42 6.12 5.21
N GLN A 59 -0.35 6.92 4.48
CA GLN A 59 -1.57 6.49 3.83
C GLN A 59 -1.34 6.42 2.33
N ILE A 60 -1.82 5.35 1.69
CA ILE A 60 -1.74 5.20 0.25
C ILE A 60 -2.91 5.96 -0.39
N ARG A 61 -2.56 6.90 -1.26
CA ARG A 61 -3.50 7.65 -2.09
C ARG A 61 -3.91 6.83 -3.30
N GLY A 62 -5.20 6.75 -3.53
CA GLY A 62 -5.82 6.14 -4.69
C GLY A 62 -6.50 7.15 -5.62
N ASP A 63 -6.44 8.44 -5.31
CA ASP A 63 -7.07 9.50 -6.11
C ASP A 63 -6.33 9.76 -7.42
N ASP A 64 -7.10 10.02 -8.48
CA ASP A 64 -6.57 10.53 -9.75
C ASP A 64 -6.28 12.03 -9.55
N PRO A 65 -5.07 12.52 -9.85
CA PRO A 65 -4.71 13.94 -9.73
C PRO A 65 -5.59 14.88 -10.57
N THR A 66 -6.39 14.34 -11.50
CA THR A 66 -7.40 15.09 -12.27
C THR A 66 -8.71 15.32 -11.53
N GLY A 67 -8.88 14.80 -10.31
CA GLY A 67 -10.11 14.95 -9.51
C GLY A 67 -11.28 14.12 -10.05
N ALA A 68 -10.99 13.07 -10.83
CA ALA A 68 -12.02 12.20 -11.39
C ALA A 68 -12.81 11.47 -10.31
N ALA A 69 -14.09 11.17 -10.61
CA ALA A 69 -14.96 10.38 -9.76
C ALA A 69 -14.32 9.03 -9.38
N CYS A 70 -14.72 8.50 -8.24
CA CYS A 70 -14.23 7.23 -7.72
C CYS A 70 -14.38 6.12 -8.77
N ALA A 71 -13.32 5.33 -8.97
CA ALA A 71 -13.24 4.35 -10.05
C ALA A 71 -14.43 3.35 -10.01
N PRO A 72 -14.89 2.84 -11.16
CA PRO A 72 -16.01 1.89 -11.18
C PRO A 72 -15.80 0.73 -10.21
N GLY A 73 -16.87 0.38 -9.50
CA GLY A 73 -16.86 -0.65 -8.45
C GLY A 73 -16.51 -0.14 -7.05
N SER A 74 -16.14 1.14 -6.88
CA SER A 74 -15.77 1.73 -5.57
C SER A 74 -16.90 2.49 -4.85
N GLU A 75 -17.94 2.93 -5.55
CA GLU A 75 -19.06 3.73 -5.02
C GLU A 75 -19.96 3.01 -4.00
N ARG A 76 -19.92 1.67 -3.97
CA ARG A 76 -20.71 0.87 -3.03
C ARG A 76 -19.96 0.54 -1.72
N ILE A 77 -18.77 1.07 -1.52
CA ILE A 77 -17.78 0.50 -0.61
C ILE A 77 -17.48 1.47 0.54
N ALA A 78 -18.43 1.59 1.47
CA ALA A 78 -18.05 1.83 2.86
C ALA A 78 -17.47 0.51 3.40
N VAL A 79 -16.14 0.34 3.30
CA VAL A 79 -15.38 -0.76 3.93
C VAL A 79 -15.84 -2.17 3.50
N ALA A 80 -15.59 -2.58 2.25
CA ALA A 80 -15.76 -3.98 1.85
C ALA A 80 -14.47 -4.78 2.12
N PRO A 81 -14.56 -6.01 2.68
CA PRO A 81 -13.40 -6.83 2.98
C PRO A 81 -12.73 -7.35 1.69
N LYS A 82 -11.43 -7.04 1.54
CA LYS A 82 -10.44 -7.67 0.63
C LYS A 82 -10.96 -8.01 -0.77
N ARG A 83 -10.93 -7.01 -1.66
CA ARG A 83 -11.22 -7.14 -3.10
C ARG A 83 -9.95 -6.99 -3.94
N TRP A 84 -10.08 -7.24 -5.23
CA TRP A 84 -9.04 -6.98 -6.21
C TRP A 84 -9.13 -5.53 -6.66
N VAL A 85 -8.06 -4.78 -6.51
CA VAL A 85 -7.93 -3.39 -6.95
C VAL A 85 -7.09 -3.38 -8.22
N ALA A 86 -7.62 -2.77 -9.26
CA ALA A 86 -6.96 -2.58 -10.53
C ALA A 86 -6.19 -1.26 -10.53
N LEU A 87 -4.97 -1.30 -11.03
CA LEU A 87 -4.06 -0.17 -11.10
C LEU A 87 -3.61 0.02 -12.56
N ARG A 88 -3.51 1.28 -12.99
CA ARG A 88 -2.91 1.65 -14.28
C ARG A 88 -1.72 2.58 -14.05
N ARG A 89 -0.76 2.59 -14.97
CA ARG A 89 0.36 3.52 -14.91
C ARG A 89 -0.08 4.92 -15.36
N GLN A 90 0.23 5.93 -14.56
CA GLN A 90 0.04 7.34 -14.89
C GLN A 90 1.33 8.11 -14.54
N GLY A 91 2.16 8.37 -15.56
CA GLY A 91 3.47 8.97 -15.37
C GLY A 91 4.40 8.08 -14.52
N GLU A 92 4.90 8.62 -13.41
CA GLU A 92 5.80 7.91 -12.50
C GLU A 92 5.06 7.06 -11.45
N ALA A 93 3.74 7.15 -11.36
CA ALA A 93 2.91 6.49 -10.37
C ALA A 93 1.93 5.52 -11.00
N HIS A 94 1.34 4.67 -10.17
CA HIS A 94 0.17 3.88 -10.48
C HIS A 94 -1.02 4.51 -9.75
N VAL A 95 -2.15 4.57 -10.45
CA VAL A 95 -3.41 5.09 -9.92
C VAL A 95 -4.49 4.03 -10.01
N VAL A 96 -5.49 4.13 -9.15
CA VAL A 96 -6.62 3.21 -9.15
C VAL A 96 -7.42 3.39 -10.45
N SER A 97 -7.68 2.29 -11.13
CA SER A 97 -8.52 2.27 -12.33
C SER A 97 -9.84 1.51 -12.13
N GLY A 98 -9.96 0.71 -11.07
CA GLY A 98 -11.20 0.01 -10.72
C GLY A 98 -11.03 -0.93 -9.53
N ALA A 99 -12.15 -1.51 -9.07
CA ALA A 99 -12.13 -2.58 -8.08
C ALA A 99 -13.19 -3.65 -8.41
N ALA A 100 -12.88 -4.91 -8.15
CA ALA A 100 -13.75 -6.05 -8.43
C ALA A 100 -13.70 -7.14 -7.37
N ASP A 101 -14.72 -8.02 -7.39
CA ASP A 101 -14.78 -9.20 -6.54
C ASP A 101 -13.81 -10.30 -7.00
N SER A 102 -13.51 -10.36 -8.31
CA SER A 102 -12.59 -11.33 -8.88
C SER A 102 -11.35 -10.70 -9.50
N ARG A 103 -10.26 -11.48 -9.56
CA ARG A 103 -9.01 -11.06 -10.20
C ARG A 103 -9.21 -10.77 -11.69
N ALA A 104 -10.00 -11.61 -12.37
CA ALA A 104 -10.22 -11.52 -13.80
C ALA A 104 -10.94 -10.22 -14.18
N GLU A 105 -11.97 -9.85 -13.42
CA GLU A 105 -12.68 -8.58 -13.60
C GLU A 105 -11.77 -7.39 -13.31
N ALA A 106 -10.97 -7.43 -12.24
CA ALA A 106 -10.00 -6.38 -11.95
C ALA A 106 -8.93 -6.25 -13.06
N ALA A 107 -8.48 -7.36 -13.62
CA ALA A 107 -7.48 -7.37 -14.69
C ALA A 107 -8.01 -6.78 -16.00
N ALA A 108 -9.33 -6.78 -16.21
CA ALA A 108 -9.94 -6.09 -17.34
C ALA A 108 -9.95 -4.55 -17.18
N MET A 109 -9.70 -4.04 -15.97
CA MET A 109 -9.75 -2.62 -15.63
C MET A 109 -8.38 -1.97 -15.47
N GLY A 110 -7.28 -2.72 -15.42
CA GLY A 110 -5.94 -2.16 -15.17
C GLY A 110 -4.81 -3.11 -15.57
N GLU A 111 -3.60 -2.55 -15.61
CA GLU A 111 -2.36 -3.27 -15.95
C GLU A 111 -1.93 -4.21 -14.82
N VAL A 112 -2.04 -3.72 -13.57
CA VAL A 112 -1.62 -4.46 -12.38
C VAL A 112 -2.82 -4.64 -11.46
N VAL A 113 -2.96 -5.83 -10.88
CA VAL A 113 -4.02 -6.15 -9.92
C VAL A 113 -3.44 -6.50 -8.57
N VAL A 114 -3.92 -5.82 -7.53
CA VAL A 114 -3.48 -6.01 -6.14
C VAL A 114 -4.65 -6.42 -5.25
N ARG A 115 -4.38 -7.23 -4.24
CA ARG A 115 -5.34 -7.51 -3.17
C ARG A 115 -5.32 -6.38 -2.15
N GLY A 116 -6.48 -5.83 -1.84
CA GLY A 116 -6.61 -4.76 -0.87
C GLY A 116 -8.05 -4.34 -0.64
N SER A 117 -8.23 -3.24 0.08
CA SER A 117 -9.49 -2.51 0.13
C SER A 117 -9.29 -1.11 -0.41
N LEU A 118 -10.33 -0.61 -1.06
CA LEU A 118 -10.41 0.75 -1.55
C LEU A 118 -11.48 1.46 -0.73
N ASN A 119 -11.10 2.55 -0.08
CA ASN A 119 -12.02 3.41 0.64
C ASN A 119 -12.19 4.70 -0.15
N CYS A 120 -13.40 4.91 -0.65
CA CYS A 120 -13.78 6.06 -1.44
C CYS A 120 -14.72 6.94 -0.62
N MET A 121 -14.23 8.12 -0.22
CA MET A 121 -15.08 9.14 0.40
C MET A 121 -15.57 10.09 -0.68
N SER A 122 -16.89 10.07 -0.92
CA SER A 122 -17.59 11.10 -1.67
C SER A 122 -17.82 12.32 -0.78
N ALA A 123 -17.44 13.49 -1.28
CA ALA A 123 -17.87 14.77 -0.72
C ALA A 123 -19.03 15.30 -1.57
N MET A 124 -20.02 15.91 -0.94
CA MET A 124 -20.99 16.72 -1.66
C MET A 124 -20.32 18.05 -1.99
N ASP A 125 -20.21 18.36 -3.27
CA ASP A 125 -19.81 19.69 -3.73
C ASP A 125 -21.07 20.49 -4.06
N GLU A 126 -21.14 21.72 -3.57
CA GLU A 126 -22.24 22.64 -3.85
C GLU A 126 -21.75 23.74 -4.77
N THR A 127 -22.16 23.68 -6.04
CA THR A 127 -21.86 24.73 -7.02
C THR A 127 -23.06 25.65 -7.15
N VAL A 128 -22.89 26.92 -6.80
CA VAL A 128 -23.92 27.96 -7.03
C VAL A 128 -23.85 28.41 -8.49
N LEU A 129 -24.93 28.18 -9.23
CA LEU A 129 -25.11 28.59 -10.61
C LEU A 129 -25.39 30.11 -10.70
N PRO A 130 -25.15 30.75 -11.86
CA PRO A 130 -25.35 32.20 -12.05
C PRO A 130 -26.78 32.69 -11.79
N ASP A 131 -27.77 31.79 -11.85
CA ASP A 131 -29.19 32.05 -11.58
C ASP A 131 -29.56 31.86 -10.09
N GLY A 132 -28.58 31.57 -9.23
CA GLY A 132 -28.77 31.30 -7.81
C GLY A 132 -29.18 29.86 -7.48
N ALA A 133 -29.32 28.98 -8.47
CA ALA A 133 -29.58 27.57 -8.21
C ALA A 133 -28.34 26.87 -7.61
N VAL A 134 -28.56 25.97 -6.64
CA VAL A 134 -27.49 25.15 -6.08
C VAL A 134 -27.49 23.79 -6.77
N ARG A 135 -26.40 23.49 -7.50
CA ARG A 135 -26.14 22.15 -8.03
C ARG A 135 -25.30 21.39 -7.02
N ARG A 136 -25.89 20.36 -6.42
CA ARG A 136 -25.17 19.39 -5.58
C ARG A 136 -24.64 18.27 -6.45
N GLU A 137 -23.34 18.09 -6.47
CA GLU A 137 -22.69 16.97 -7.16
C GLU A 137 -21.85 16.17 -6.18
N SER A 138 -21.97 14.85 -6.22
CA SER A 138 -21.08 13.99 -5.45
C SER A 138 -19.72 13.99 -6.14
N VAL A 139 -18.77 14.74 -5.59
CA VAL A 139 -17.38 14.74 -6.05
C VAL A 139 -16.59 13.81 -5.16
N SER A 140 -16.10 12.72 -5.72
CA SER A 140 -15.17 11.84 -5.03
C SER A 140 -13.82 12.53 -4.92
N ARG A 141 -13.46 12.97 -3.71
CA ARG A 141 -12.23 13.76 -3.49
C ARG A 141 -11.10 12.94 -2.89
N LEU A 142 -11.39 11.84 -2.22
CA LEU A 142 -10.37 11.02 -1.56
C LEU A 142 -10.66 9.54 -1.75
N ALA A 143 -9.82 8.89 -2.54
CA ALA A 143 -9.69 7.44 -2.54
C ALA A 143 -8.43 7.09 -1.75
N SER A 144 -8.54 6.19 -0.78
CA SER A 144 -7.40 5.61 -0.08
C SER A 144 -7.40 4.10 -0.27
N ILE A 145 -6.21 3.54 -0.41
CA ILE A 145 -6.02 2.10 -0.61
C ILE A 145 -5.39 1.52 0.65
N ASP A 146 -5.90 0.39 1.11
CA ASP A 146 -5.26 -0.41 2.15
C ASP A 146 -4.80 -1.75 1.53
N LEU A 147 -3.47 -1.91 1.47
CA LEU A 147 -2.78 -3.12 1.01
C LEU A 147 -2.27 -3.99 2.16
N GLY A 148 -2.65 -3.67 3.40
CA GLY A 148 -2.17 -4.31 4.63
C GLY A 148 -0.79 -3.84 5.09
N VAL A 149 -0.24 -2.78 4.50
CA VAL A 149 1.03 -2.17 4.88
C VAL A 149 0.90 -0.65 4.91
N ASP A 150 1.04 -0.08 6.10
CA ASP A 150 0.85 1.35 6.41
C ASP A 150 2.08 1.99 7.07
N ARG A 151 3.17 1.22 7.23
CA ARG A 151 4.35 1.64 7.97
C ARG A 151 5.65 1.06 7.42
N ILE A 152 6.72 1.83 7.59
CA ILE A 152 8.10 1.40 7.37
C ILE A 152 8.91 1.58 8.66
N HIS A 153 9.78 0.63 8.96
CA HIS A 153 10.75 0.76 10.05
C HIS A 153 12.10 1.20 9.47
N LEU A 154 12.69 2.22 10.06
CA LEU A 154 13.96 2.83 9.64
C LEU A 154 14.79 3.13 10.89
N ASP A 155 16.07 3.45 10.72
CA ASP A 155 16.83 4.04 11.83
C ASP A 155 16.21 5.37 12.27
N GLN A 156 16.50 5.76 13.52
CA GLN A 156 15.92 6.96 14.13
C GLN A 156 16.12 8.22 13.29
N ALA A 157 17.34 8.43 12.80
CA ALA A 157 17.69 9.64 12.09
C ALA A 157 16.95 9.70 10.75
N GLN A 158 16.89 8.58 10.02
CA GLN A 158 16.13 8.46 8.78
C GLN A 158 14.64 8.63 9.01
N ALA A 159 14.06 7.97 10.02
CA ALA A 159 12.64 8.09 10.34
C ALA A 159 12.26 9.55 10.63
N GLN A 160 13.03 10.26 11.45
CA GLN A 160 12.78 11.68 11.77
C GLN A 160 12.95 12.61 10.57
N VAL A 161 13.92 12.33 9.68
CA VAL A 161 14.08 13.09 8.44
C VAL A 161 12.88 12.87 7.53
N LEU A 162 12.46 11.62 7.37
CA LEU A 162 11.35 11.25 6.50
C LEU A 162 10.01 11.79 7.03
N GLU A 163 9.77 11.69 8.33
CA GLU A 163 8.59 12.25 9.01
C GLU A 163 8.47 13.76 8.76
N ARG A 164 9.54 14.53 8.99
CA ARG A 164 9.53 15.98 8.72
C ARG A 164 9.26 16.32 7.25
N ARG A 165 9.66 15.47 6.31
CA ARG A 165 9.40 15.67 4.87
C ARG A 165 7.98 15.32 4.46
N LEU A 166 7.30 14.49 5.25
CA LEU A 166 5.93 14.07 4.99
C LEU A 166 4.90 14.90 5.78
N GLN A 167 5.30 15.56 6.87
CA GLN A 167 4.47 16.48 7.66
C GLN A 167 4.13 17.75 6.87
N GLY A 168 2.85 18.16 6.90
CA GLY A 168 2.39 19.47 6.43
C GLY A 168 2.19 19.63 4.91
N ARG A 169 2.07 18.53 4.15
CA ARG A 169 2.01 18.57 2.68
C ARG A 169 0.71 17.99 2.11
N GLU A 170 -0.44 18.41 2.64
CA GLU A 170 -1.74 18.03 2.09
C GLU A 170 -1.97 18.59 0.67
N GLU A 171 -1.41 19.76 0.34
CA GLU A 171 -1.79 20.49 -0.89
C GLU A 171 -0.71 20.58 -1.98
N ALA A 172 0.56 20.31 -1.68
CA ALA A 172 1.65 20.58 -2.64
C ALA A 172 2.51 19.34 -2.87
N ALA A 173 2.22 18.63 -3.96
CA ALA A 173 3.14 18.12 -4.99
C ALA A 173 4.50 17.49 -4.60
N ALA A 174 4.78 17.23 -3.33
CA ALA A 174 5.92 16.43 -2.93
C ALA A 174 5.62 15.00 -3.37
N ARG A 175 6.32 14.59 -4.43
CA ARG A 175 6.28 13.24 -4.99
C ARG A 175 6.81 12.25 -3.97
N ALA A 176 5.94 11.86 -3.05
CA ALA A 176 6.15 10.78 -2.12
C ALA A 176 5.45 9.54 -2.68
N PHE A 177 6.22 8.48 -2.88
CA PHE A 177 5.71 7.20 -3.38
C PHE A 177 6.09 6.07 -2.43
N ALA A 178 5.17 5.18 -2.16
CA ALA A 178 5.50 3.85 -1.65
C ALA A 178 5.77 2.92 -2.84
N VAL A 179 6.88 2.20 -2.77
CA VAL A 179 7.29 1.22 -3.78
C VAL A 179 6.89 -0.17 -3.29
N PHE A 180 6.04 -0.85 -4.03
CA PHE A 180 5.59 -2.20 -3.71
C PHE A 180 6.04 -3.20 -4.77
N SER A 181 6.41 -4.40 -4.33
CA SER A 181 6.52 -5.60 -5.16
C SER A 181 5.17 -6.33 -5.14
N VAL A 182 4.59 -6.58 -6.29
CA VAL A 182 3.34 -7.35 -6.43
C VAL A 182 3.67 -8.72 -7.02
N ASP A 183 3.26 -9.79 -6.33
CA ASP A 183 3.39 -11.15 -6.86
C ASP A 183 2.22 -11.55 -7.76
N ASP A 184 2.32 -12.71 -8.41
CA ASP A 184 1.24 -13.27 -9.23
C ASP A 184 -0.06 -13.51 -8.44
N GLY A 185 0.00 -13.55 -7.11
CA GLY A 185 -1.17 -13.64 -6.24
C GLY A 185 -1.85 -12.30 -5.97
N GLY A 186 -1.31 -11.19 -6.49
CA GLY A 186 -1.72 -9.83 -6.19
C GLY A 186 -1.32 -9.35 -4.80
N LYS A 187 -0.47 -10.08 -4.07
CA LYS A 187 -0.03 -9.66 -2.76
C LYS A 187 1.06 -8.61 -2.91
N ALA A 188 0.76 -7.39 -2.48
CA ALA A 188 1.72 -6.30 -2.40
C ALA A 188 2.64 -6.47 -1.19
N ARG A 189 3.94 -6.21 -1.38
CA ARG A 189 4.96 -6.15 -0.33
C ARG A 189 5.72 -4.85 -0.47
N LEU A 190 5.79 -4.05 0.58
CA LEU A 190 6.56 -2.82 0.56
C LEU A 190 8.05 -3.15 0.36
N LYS A 191 8.70 -2.45 -0.58
CA LYS A 191 10.16 -2.48 -0.79
C LYS A 191 10.83 -1.27 -0.16
N GLY A 192 10.15 -0.13 -0.21
CA GLY A 192 10.70 1.13 0.28
C GLY A 192 9.81 2.30 -0.05
N LEU A 193 10.33 3.50 0.20
CA LEU A 193 9.69 4.77 -0.07
C LEU A 193 10.57 5.62 -0.98
N ILE A 194 9.97 6.43 -1.83
CA ILE A 194 10.65 7.48 -2.59
C ILE A 194 10.08 8.80 -2.11
N VAL A 195 10.91 9.66 -1.53
CA VAL A 195 10.48 11.00 -1.08
C VAL A 195 11.43 12.02 -1.65
N GLU A 196 10.88 12.95 -2.44
CA GLU A 196 11.67 13.99 -3.13
C GLU A 196 12.76 13.40 -4.03
N GLY A 197 12.44 12.31 -4.74
CA GLY A 197 13.38 11.61 -5.64
C GLY A 197 14.42 10.74 -4.93
N ARG A 198 14.50 10.78 -3.60
CA ARG A 198 15.39 9.89 -2.83
C ARG A 198 14.67 8.61 -2.43
N ARG A 199 15.27 7.46 -2.76
CA ARG A 199 14.78 6.13 -2.37
C ARG A 199 15.31 5.73 -1.00
N TYR A 200 14.42 5.18 -0.17
CA TYR A 200 14.65 4.63 1.15
C TYR A 200 14.15 3.19 1.12
N ASP A 201 15.06 2.24 0.86
CA ASP A 201 14.73 0.82 0.83
C ASP A 201 14.68 0.23 2.25
N LEU A 202 13.95 -0.86 2.39
CA LEU A 202 13.93 -1.67 3.60
C LEU A 202 15.26 -2.41 3.73
N ASP A 203 16.24 -1.79 4.38
CA ASP A 203 17.52 -2.41 4.70
C ASP A 203 17.35 -3.37 5.89
N TRP A 204 16.98 -4.62 5.58
CA TRP A 204 17.18 -5.77 6.46
C TRP A 204 17.98 -6.81 5.65
N TRP A 205 19.28 -6.59 5.59
CA TRP A 205 20.27 -7.55 5.11
C TRP A 205 21.26 -7.85 6.22
#